data_AF-A0A420IJT7-F1
#
_entry.id   AF-A0A420IJT7-F1
#
_cell.length_a   1.000
_cell.length_b   1.000
_cell.length_c   1.000
_cell.angle_alpha   90.00
_cell.angle_beta   90.00
_cell.angle_gamma   90.00
#
_symmetry.space_group_name_H-M   'P 1'
#
loop_
_entity.id
_entity.type
_entity.pdbx_description
1 polymer ?
#
loop_
_entity_poly.entity_id
_entity_poly.type
_entity_poly.pdbx_seq_one_letter_code
_entity_poly.pdbx_strand_id
1 'polypeptide(L)'
;MSADEQPHYEISDLEKATETDLNRFAKSELEYWKENGFKNRNLWDEYVLGFEGWTSEHFAKVDRHTRSKLRDHLIVNGVYMTSIGKLNKRLIVEHLMEPL
;
A
#
# COMPACT_ATOMS: atom_id res chain seq x y z
N MET A 1 23.24 -19.67 4.19
CA MET A 1 22.49 -19.53 2.92
C MET A 1 21.65 -18.29 3.11
N SER A 2 21.99 -17.23 2.38
CA SER A 2 21.38 -15.90 2.52
C SER A 2 19.89 -16.01 2.25
N ALA A 3 19.07 -15.36 3.08
CA ALA A 3 17.65 -15.22 2.82
C ALA A 3 17.49 -14.59 1.43
N ASP A 4 16.83 -15.31 0.53
CA ASP A 4 16.37 -14.76 -0.75
C ASP A 4 15.51 -13.53 -0.44
N GLU A 5 16.10 -12.34 -0.55
CA GLU A 5 15.33 -11.10 -0.64
C GLU A 5 14.43 -11.26 -1.85
N GLN A 6 13.12 -11.48 -1.61
CA GLN A 6 12.15 -11.37 -2.68
C GLN A 6 12.34 -10.01 -3.36
N PRO A 7 12.31 -9.95 -4.70
CA PRO A 7 12.57 -8.70 -5.41
C PRO A 7 11.46 -7.71 -5.08
N HIS A 8 11.76 -6.78 -4.18
CA HIS A 8 10.95 -5.61 -3.93
C HIS A 8 10.90 -4.82 -5.25
N TYR A 9 9.71 -4.75 -5.85
CA TYR A 9 9.57 -4.06 -7.13
C TYR A 9 9.49 -2.57 -6.84
N GLU A 10 10.47 -1.81 -7.33
CA GLU A 10 10.51 -0.36 -7.19
C GLU A 10 10.06 0.33 -8.49
N ILE A 11 9.33 1.44 -8.34
CA ILE A 11 8.97 2.31 -9.47
C ILE A 11 10.05 3.40 -9.60
N SER A 12 10.79 3.35 -10.71
CA SER A 12 11.89 4.30 -10.96
C SER A 12 11.44 5.71 -11.34
N ASP A 13 10.26 5.85 -11.96
CA ASP A 13 9.65 7.14 -12.30
C ASP A 13 8.12 7.04 -12.12
N LEU A 14 7.62 7.53 -10.98
CA LEU A 14 6.21 7.41 -10.60
C LEU A 14 5.27 8.14 -11.58
N GLU A 15 5.70 9.29 -12.10
CA GLU A 15 4.91 10.10 -13.02
C GLU A 15 4.67 9.41 -14.37
N LYS A 16 5.61 8.56 -14.80
CA LYS A 16 5.50 7.77 -16.03
C LYS A 16 5.02 6.34 -15.80
N ALA A 17 4.71 5.97 -14.56
CA ALA A 17 4.34 4.61 -14.21
C ALA A 17 3.03 4.20 -14.90
N THR A 18 3.05 3.02 -15.52
CA THR A 18 1.86 2.43 -16.11
C THR A 18 0.98 1.79 -15.05
N GLU A 19 -0.28 1.48 -15.41
CA GLU A 19 -1.16 0.67 -14.58
C GLU A 19 -0.50 -0.65 -14.15
N THR A 20 0.23 -1.31 -15.06
CA THR A 20 0.93 -2.56 -14.76
C THR A 20 2.00 -2.37 -13.69
N ASP A 21 2.79 -1.29 -13.79
CA ASP A 21 3.87 -0.99 -12.85
C ASP A 21 3.30 -0.70 -11.45
N LEU A 22 2.26 0.15 -11.38
CA LEU A 22 1.58 0.50 -10.12
C LEU A 22 0.95 -0.73 -9.45
N ASN A 23 0.32 -1.60 -10.23
CA ASN A 23 -0.24 -2.84 -9.69
C ASN A 23 0.83 -3.82 -9.24
N ARG A 24 1.98 -3.89 -9.92
CA ARG A 24 3.09 -4.76 -9.54
C ARG A 24 3.72 -4.31 -8.24
N PHE A 25 3.96 -3.00 -8.11
CA PHE A 25 4.42 -2.37 -6.88
C PHE A 25 3.48 -2.64 -5.70
N ALA A 26 2.20 -2.33 -5.85
CA ALA A 26 1.21 -2.53 -4.79
C ALA A 26 1.11 -4.00 -4.33
N LYS A 27 1.29 -4.95 -5.25
CA LYS A 27 1.31 -6.39 -4.93
C LYS A 27 2.60 -6.80 -4.23
N SER A 28 3.77 -6.31 -4.66
CA SER A 28 5.03 -6.64 -3.99
C SER A 28 5.09 -6.09 -2.57
N GLU A 29 4.61 -4.86 -2.35
CA GLU A 29 4.50 -4.27 -1.01
C GLU A 29 3.58 -5.08 -0.11
N LEU A 30 2.40 -5.45 -0.62
CA LEU A 30 1.44 -6.24 0.14
C LEU A 30 2.03 -7.58 0.61
N GLU A 31 2.77 -8.29 -0.24
CA GLU A 31 3.42 -9.54 0.16
C GLU A 31 4.58 -9.28 1.13
N TYR A 32 5.41 -8.27 0.89
CA TYR A 32 6.48 -7.86 1.81
C TYR A 32 5.94 -7.58 3.22
N TRP A 33 4.87 -6.81 3.36
CA TRP A 33 4.30 -6.50 4.68
C TRP A 33 3.69 -7.71 5.39
N LYS A 34 3.09 -8.64 4.63
CA LYS A 34 2.59 -9.91 5.19
C LYS A 34 3.72 -10.78 5.70
N GLU A 35 4.79 -10.92 4.93
CA GLU A 35 5.94 -11.76 5.29
C GLU A 35 6.67 -11.23 6.53
N ASN A 36 6.76 -9.90 6.66
CA ASN A 36 7.35 -9.26 7.82
C ASN A 36 6.40 -9.19 9.04
N GLY A 37 5.13 -9.57 8.86
CA GLY A 37 4.16 -9.68 9.95
C GLY A 37 3.83 -8.35 10.63
N PHE A 38 3.92 -7.22 9.91
CA PHE A 38 3.61 -5.90 10.47
C PHE A 38 2.14 -5.79 10.89
N LYS A 39 1.89 -5.10 12.01
CA LYS A 39 0.53 -4.91 12.57
C LYS A 39 0.33 -3.51 13.15
N ASN A 40 -0.92 -3.14 13.36
CA ASN A 40 -1.35 -1.90 14.02
C ASN A 40 -0.62 -0.68 13.44
N ARG A 41 -0.11 0.20 14.31
CA ARG A 41 0.61 1.41 13.92
C ARG A 41 1.85 1.14 13.06
N ASN A 42 2.59 0.05 13.30
CA ASN A 42 3.78 -0.26 12.51
C ASN A 42 3.38 -0.55 11.07
N LEU A 43 2.36 -1.39 10.84
CA LEU A 43 1.83 -1.63 9.50
C LEU A 43 1.36 -0.35 8.83
N TRP A 44 0.70 0.51 9.60
CA TRP A 44 0.24 1.78 9.08
C TRP A 44 1.40 2.69 8.61
N ASP A 45 2.47 2.76 9.39
CA ASP A 45 3.63 3.59 9.06
C ASP A 45 4.35 3.06 7.79
N GLU A 46 4.42 1.73 7.61
CA GLU A 46 4.95 1.09 6.40
C GLU A 46 4.09 1.40 5.15
N TYR A 47 2.76 1.37 5.27
CA TYR A 47 1.88 1.75 4.15
C TYR A 47 2.05 3.22 3.75
N VAL A 48 2.20 4.12 4.73
CA VAL A 48 2.42 5.54 4.46
C VAL A 48 3.76 5.75 3.75
N LEU A 49 4.78 5.00 4.13
CA LEU A 49 6.10 5.05 3.51
C LEU A 49 6.09 4.48 2.09
N GLY A 50 5.55 3.27 1.90
CA GLY A 50 5.52 2.62 0.57
C GLY A 50 4.69 3.38 -0.46
N PHE A 51 3.65 4.10 -0.04
CA PHE A 51 2.86 4.95 -0.92
C PHE A 51 3.23 6.43 -0.82
N GLU A 52 4.40 6.78 -0.30
CA GLU A 52 4.87 8.16 -0.29
C GLU A 52 4.97 8.71 -1.74
N GLY A 53 4.47 9.93 -1.95
CA GLY A 53 4.44 10.56 -3.28
C GLY A 53 3.30 10.10 -4.19
N TRP A 54 2.52 9.07 -3.81
CA TRP A 54 1.35 8.67 -4.59
C TRP A 54 0.22 9.70 -4.53
N THR A 55 -0.43 9.92 -5.67
CA THR A 55 -1.58 10.81 -5.83
C THR A 55 -2.85 9.99 -6.05
N SER A 56 -4.01 10.64 -6.05
CA SER A 56 -5.28 9.99 -6.35
C SER A 56 -5.30 9.37 -7.75
N GLU A 57 -4.56 9.94 -8.72
CA GLU A 57 -4.45 9.40 -10.07
C GLU A 57 -3.65 8.08 -10.09
N HIS A 58 -2.60 7.97 -9.28
CA HIS A 58 -1.85 6.72 -9.11
C HIS A 58 -2.74 5.63 -8.52
N PHE A 59 -3.49 5.94 -7.45
CA PHE A 59 -4.42 4.98 -6.86
C PHE A 59 -5.58 4.60 -7.78
N ALA A 60 -6.09 5.54 -8.59
CA ALA A 60 -7.16 5.27 -9.56
C ALA A 60 -6.74 4.24 -10.62
N LYS A 61 -5.46 4.24 -11.02
CA LYS A 61 -4.87 3.27 -11.95
C LYS A 61 -4.66 1.88 -11.34
N VAL A 62 -4.56 1.75 -10.02
CA VAL A 62 -4.47 0.42 -9.38
C VAL A 62 -5.77 -0.34 -9.57
N ASP A 63 -5.69 -1.64 -9.82
CA ASP A 63 -6.87 -2.46 -10.04
C ASP A 63 -7.71 -2.57 -8.74
N ARG A 64 -9.04 -2.65 -8.89
CA ARG A 64 -9.99 -2.69 -7.77
C ARG A 64 -9.71 -3.83 -6.80
N HIS A 65 -9.28 -4.98 -7.30
CA HIS A 65 -9.01 -6.17 -6.49
C HIS A 65 -7.79 -5.97 -5.61
N THR A 66 -6.73 -5.39 -6.17
CA THR A 66 -5.51 -5.03 -5.44
C THR A 66 -5.79 -3.99 -4.35
N ARG A 67 -6.56 -2.93 -4.65
CA ARG A 67 -6.98 -1.95 -3.63
C ARG A 67 -7.78 -2.61 -2.49
N SER A 68 -8.69 -3.53 -2.83
CA SER A 68 -9.48 -4.26 -1.83
C SER A 68 -8.60 -5.14 -0.93
N LYS A 69 -7.62 -5.84 -1.51
CA LYS A 69 -6.66 -6.63 -0.72
C LYS A 69 -5.79 -5.77 0.20
N LEU A 70 -5.33 -4.61 -0.28
CA LEU A 70 -4.57 -3.68 0.54
C LEU A 70 -5.39 -3.18 1.74
N ARG A 71 -6.66 -2.83 1.51
CA ARG A 71 -7.60 -2.44 2.56
C ARG A 71 -7.81 -3.56 3.57
N ASP A 72 -8.16 -4.74 3.09
CA ASP A 72 -8.51 -5.86 3.96
C ASP A 72 -7.30 -6.26 4.81
N HIS A 73 -6.08 -6.17 4.26
CA HIS A 73 -4.84 -6.40 4.99
C HIS A 73 -4.63 -5.39 6.13
N LEU A 74 -4.88 -4.09 5.89
CA LEU A 74 -4.83 -3.07 6.94
C LEU A 74 -5.83 -3.39 8.07
N ILE A 75 -7.08 -3.65 7.73
CA ILE A 75 -8.17 -3.87 8.69
C ILE A 75 -7.91 -5.12 9.54
N VAL A 76 -7.61 -6.25 8.90
CA VAL A 76 -7.37 -7.54 9.57
C VAL A 76 -6.19 -7.47 10.53
N ASN A 77 -5.20 -6.61 10.25
CA ASN A 77 -4.02 -6.44 11.08
C ASN A 77 -4.10 -5.24 12.06
N GLY A 78 -5.31 -4.74 12.34
CA GLY A 78 -5.56 -3.80 13.43
C GLY A 78 -5.36 -2.32 13.07
N VAL A 79 -5.32 -1.98 11.79
CA VAL A 79 -5.33 -0.59 11.32
C VAL A 79 -6.78 -0.14 11.11
N TYR A 80 -7.27 0.68 12.04
CA TYR A 80 -8.62 1.23 12.00
C TYR A 80 -8.59 2.74 11.67
N MET A 81 -9.65 3.24 11.01
CA MET A 81 -9.75 4.65 10.58
C MET A 81 -9.63 5.65 11.73
N THR A 82 -10.05 5.28 12.94
CA THR A 82 -9.98 6.12 14.14
C THR A 82 -8.55 6.36 14.64
N SER A 83 -7.58 5.58 14.18
CA SER A 83 -6.19 5.55 14.69
C SER A 83 -5.22 6.44 13.88
N ILE A 84 -5.69 7.11 12.83
CA ILE A 84 -4.84 7.61 11.74
C ILE A 84 -4.85 9.17 11.66
N GLY A 85 -3.71 9.83 11.95
CA GLY A 85 -3.48 11.31 11.87
C GLY A 85 -3.44 11.95 10.45
N LYS A 86 -3.03 13.22 10.23
CA LYS A 86 -3.31 13.98 8.98
C LYS A 86 -2.24 14.03 7.86
N LEU A 87 -2.76 14.34 6.65
CA LEU A 87 -2.22 14.70 5.31
C LEU A 87 -1.97 13.55 4.29
N ASN A 88 -0.85 12.81 4.26
CA ASN A 88 -0.74 11.63 3.36
C ASN A 88 -1.70 10.49 3.73
N LYS A 89 -2.12 10.50 4.98
CA LYS A 89 -3.02 9.50 5.54
C LYS A 89 -4.43 9.59 4.97
N ARG A 90 -4.86 10.81 4.62
CA ARG A 90 -6.21 11.04 4.11
C ARG A 90 -6.41 10.37 2.76
N LEU A 91 -5.41 10.43 1.89
CA LEU A 91 -5.49 9.86 0.54
C LEU A 91 -5.53 8.32 0.59
N ILE A 92 -4.68 7.70 1.39
CA ILE A 92 -4.72 6.24 1.61
C ILE A 92 -6.05 5.82 2.25
N VAL A 93 -6.56 6.58 3.21
CA VAL A 93 -7.88 6.32 3.83
C VAL A 93 -9.02 6.47 2.81
N GLU A 94 -9.05 7.53 2.01
CA GLU A 94 -10.08 7.75 0.99
C GLU A 94 -10.06 6.68 -0.10
N HIS A 95 -8.87 6.29 -0.59
CA HIS A 95 -8.75 5.38 -1.73
C HIS A 95 -8.69 3.90 -1.37
N LEU A 96 -8.28 3.57 -0.16
CA LEU A 96 -8.24 2.18 0.31
C LEU A 96 -9.33 1.88 1.34
N MET A 97 -9.64 2.78 2.28
CA MET A 97 -10.46 2.44 3.45
C MET A 97 -11.93 2.85 3.35
N GLU A 98 -12.32 3.71 2.40
CA GLU A 98 -13.74 4.03 2.16
C GLU A 98 -14.45 2.92 1.36
N PRO A 99 -15.78 2.75 1.53
CA PRO A 99 -16.55 1.82 0.72
C PRO A 99 -16.58 2.28 -0.75
N LEU A 100 -16.16 1.38 -1.65
CA LEU A 100 -16.16 1.54 -3.11
C LEU A 100 -17.56 1.74 -3.71
#